data_AF-A0AAW2E8U3-F1
#
_entry.id   AF-A0AAW2E8U3-F1
#
_cell.length_a   1.000
_cell.length_b   1.000
_cell.length_c   1.000
_cell.angle_alpha   90.00
_cell.angle_beta   90.00
_cell.angle_gamma   90.00
#
_symmetry.space_group_name_H-M   'P 1'
#
loop_
_entity.id
_entity.type
_entity.pdbx_description
1 polymer ?
#
loop_
_entity_poly.entity_id
_entity_poly.type
_entity_poly.pdbx_seq_one_letter_code
_entity_poly.pdbx_strand_id
1 'polypeptide(L)'
;MLDLLIAESRKGHMIDSDIKEEINTFIFMSYNTTMNSMCFTLALLAEHRDIQIRVRNEIRTALQNNGNKFTVELLQDLTYLERCIKESLRLYPTNFMISRIIEKDLKLNLFLIPAGTNVCFNIYATHRNCYFWPNPEVFDPDRFLPEMIQNRHPYSYLPFCAGPRNCIGKLYFLLYNNIRIYIIIRSCLYK
;
A
#
# COMPACT_ATOMS: atom_id res chain seq x y z
N MET A 1 -3.42 12.84 16.35
CA MET A 1 -4.74 12.77 15.67
C MET A 1 -5.86 13.07 16.67
N LEU A 2 -6.02 12.27 17.73
CA LEU A 2 -6.99 12.54 18.80
C LEU A 2 -6.85 13.97 19.36
N ASP A 3 -5.63 14.42 19.65
CA ASP A 3 -5.39 15.78 20.16
C ASP A 3 -5.85 16.89 19.18
N LEU A 4 -5.74 16.64 17.86
CA LEU A 4 -6.22 17.58 16.84
C LEU A 4 -7.75 17.62 16.81
N LEU A 5 -8.40 16.46 16.91
CA LEU A 5 -9.86 16.37 16.96
C LEU A 5 -10.42 17.04 18.22
N ILE A 6 -9.78 16.84 19.37
CA ILE A 6 -10.12 17.52 20.63
C ILE A 6 -9.90 19.04 20.49
N ALA A 7 -8.82 19.47 19.86
CA ALA A 7 -8.55 20.90 19.65
C ALA A 7 -9.62 21.57 18.77
N GLU A 8 -10.12 20.89 17.74
CA GLU A 8 -11.21 21.39 16.89
C GLU A 8 -12.57 21.36 17.61
N SER A 9 -12.82 20.35 18.46
CA SER A 9 -14.02 20.35 19.30
C SER A 9 -14.02 21.50 20.31
N ARG A 10 -12.87 21.87 20.88
CA ARG A 10 -12.74 23.07 21.74
C ARG A 10 -13.05 24.38 21.01
N LYS A 11 -12.94 24.42 19.68
CA LYS A 11 -13.34 25.57 18.85
C LYS A 11 -14.84 25.55 18.48
N GLY A 12 -15.58 24.53 18.89
CA GLY A 12 -17.00 24.36 18.57
C GLY A 12 -17.26 23.79 17.17
N HIS A 13 -16.24 23.30 16.47
CA HIS A 13 -16.39 22.74 15.11
C HIS A 13 -16.86 21.28 15.09
N MET A 14 -16.76 20.57 16.21
CA MET A 14 -17.14 19.15 16.33
C MET A 14 -17.67 18.84 17.72
N ILE A 15 -18.62 17.92 17.79
CA ILE A 15 -19.12 17.35 19.04
C ILE A 15 -18.45 16.00 19.34
N ASP A 16 -18.58 15.52 20.57
CA ASP A 16 -17.93 14.28 21.02
C ASP A 16 -18.31 13.04 20.20
N SER A 17 -19.53 12.99 19.64
CA SER A 17 -19.94 11.90 18.73
C SER A 17 -19.13 11.91 17.45
N ASP A 18 -18.89 13.08 16.85
CA ASP A 18 -18.11 13.23 15.62
C ASP A 18 -16.67 12.73 15.86
N ILE A 19 -16.08 13.10 17.00
CA ILE A 19 -14.74 12.63 17.38
C ILE A 19 -14.70 11.09 17.45
N LYS A 20 -15.71 10.47 18.08
CA LYS A 20 -15.78 9.01 18.21
C LYS A 20 -15.95 8.34 16.84
N GLU A 21 -16.80 8.89 15.98
CA GLU A 21 -17.04 8.37 14.63
C GLU A 21 -15.79 8.46 13.75
N GLU A 22 -15.07 9.58 13.79
CA GLU A 22 -13.81 9.76 13.07
C GLU A 22 -12.76 8.75 13.57
N ILE A 23 -12.57 8.62 14.89
CA ILE A 23 -11.62 7.65 15.46
C ILE A 23 -11.96 6.22 15.04
N ASN A 24 -13.24 5.84 15.13
CA ASN A 24 -13.70 4.51 14.72
C ASN A 24 -13.40 4.26 13.24
N THR A 25 -13.64 5.26 12.39
CA THR A 25 -13.35 5.20 10.95
C THR A 25 -11.86 4.98 10.70
N PHE A 26 -10.99 5.75 11.35
CA PHE A 26 -9.53 5.60 11.22
C PHE A 26 -9.05 4.21 11.67
N ILE A 27 -9.55 3.70 12.79
CA ILE A 27 -9.17 2.37 13.30
C ILE A 27 -9.63 1.28 12.31
N PHE A 28 -10.90 1.33 11.91
CA PHE A 28 -11.48 0.34 11.00
C PHE A 28 -10.75 0.30 9.65
N MET A 29 -10.54 1.47 9.04
CA MET A 29 -9.90 1.57 7.73
C MET A 29 -8.41 1.20 7.77
N SER A 30 -7.70 1.49 8.85
CA SER A 30 -6.25 1.22 8.94
C SER A 30 -5.93 -0.21 9.35
N TYR A 31 -6.73 -0.84 10.20
CA TYR A 31 -6.39 -2.13 10.79
C TYR A 31 -6.40 -3.27 9.76
N ASN A 32 -7.56 -3.54 9.15
CA ASN A 32 -7.74 -4.70 8.27
C ASN A 32 -6.86 -4.63 7.03
N THR A 33 -6.76 -3.46 6.38
CA THR A 33 -5.96 -3.32 5.16
C THR A 33 -4.48 -3.51 5.45
N THR A 34 -3.99 -2.97 6.55
CA THR A 34 -2.56 -3.04 6.91
C THR A 34 -2.18 -4.47 7.32
N MET A 35 -3.00 -5.12 8.15
CA MET A 35 -2.77 -6.51 8.56
C MET A 35 -2.82 -7.48 7.39
N ASN A 36 -3.82 -7.38 6.52
CA ASN A 36 -3.94 -8.27 5.36
C ASN A 36 -2.74 -8.13 4.41
N SER A 37 -2.29 -6.90 4.13
CA SER A 37 -1.11 -6.70 3.31
C SER A 37 0.15 -7.30 3.94
N MET A 38 0.31 -7.17 5.27
CA MET A 38 1.44 -7.78 5.97
C MET A 38 1.39 -9.30 5.83
N CYS A 39 0.22 -9.91 6.04
CA CYS A 39 0.02 -11.36 5.90
C CYS A 39 0.36 -11.85 4.50
N PHE A 40 -0.16 -11.22 3.43
CA PHE A 40 0.15 -11.62 2.05
C PHE A 40 1.63 -11.44 1.73
N THR A 41 2.26 -10.36 2.21
CA THR A 41 3.69 -10.14 1.97
C THR A 41 4.53 -11.21 2.65
N LEU A 42 4.21 -11.57 3.90
CA LEU A 42 4.92 -12.62 4.62
C LEU A 42 4.68 -14.00 4.01
N ALA A 43 3.47 -14.29 3.53
CA ALA A 43 3.14 -15.53 2.83
C ALA A 43 3.95 -15.67 1.53
N LEU A 44 3.98 -14.63 0.70
CA LEU A 44 4.80 -14.58 -0.51
C LEU A 44 6.29 -14.75 -0.20
N LEU A 45 6.81 -14.08 0.84
CA LEU A 45 8.20 -14.29 1.26
C LEU A 45 8.45 -15.73 1.78
N ALA A 46 7.45 -16.40 2.36
CA ALA A 46 7.59 -17.79 2.79
C ALA A 46 7.62 -18.76 1.59
N GLU A 47 6.85 -18.49 0.55
CA GLU A 47 6.80 -19.28 -0.70
C GLU A 47 8.04 -19.05 -1.58
N HIS A 48 8.64 -17.86 -1.55
CA HIS A 48 9.78 -17.46 -2.38
C HIS A 48 11.06 -17.33 -1.56
N ARG A 49 11.72 -18.47 -1.30
CA ARG A 49 12.90 -18.57 -0.42
C ARG A 49 14.08 -17.70 -0.87
N ASP A 50 14.32 -17.60 -2.17
CA ASP A 50 15.36 -16.77 -2.77
C ASP A 50 15.13 -15.27 -2.48
N ILE A 51 13.91 -14.80 -2.66
CA ILE A 51 13.49 -13.43 -2.35
C ILE A 51 13.61 -13.18 -0.84
N GLN A 52 13.18 -14.14 -0.01
CA GLN A 52 13.31 -14.06 1.45
C GLN A 52 14.76 -13.90 1.90
N ILE A 53 15.68 -14.67 1.30
CA ILE A 53 17.12 -14.57 1.60
C ILE A 53 17.66 -13.19 1.20
N ARG A 54 17.24 -12.64 0.05
CA ARG A 54 17.64 -11.30 -0.39
C ARG A 54 17.15 -10.21 0.56
N VAL A 55 15.90 -10.27 1.03
CA VAL A 55 15.37 -9.36 2.07
C VAL A 55 16.15 -9.50 3.38
N ARG A 56 16.45 -10.72 3.83
CA ARG A 56 17.25 -10.96 5.04
C ARG A 56 18.65 -10.36 4.93
N ASN A 57 19.29 -10.50 3.77
CA ASN A 57 20.61 -9.92 3.52
C ASN A 57 20.56 -8.39 3.53
N GLU A 58 19.58 -7.78 2.88
CA GLU A 58 19.36 -6.32 2.92
C GLU A 58 19.23 -5.82 4.37
N ILE A 59 18.35 -6.45 5.15
CA ILE A 59 18.13 -6.11 6.56
C ILE A 59 19.43 -6.23 7.38
N ARG A 60 20.21 -7.29 7.17
CA ARG A 60 21.48 -7.51 7.87
C ARG A 60 22.50 -6.42 7.52
N THR A 61 22.64 -6.09 6.25
CA THR A 61 23.57 -5.05 5.79
C THR A 61 23.17 -3.67 6.32
N ALA A 62 21.88 -3.32 6.24
CA ALA A 62 21.38 -2.05 6.77
C ALA A 62 21.63 -1.91 8.28
N LEU A 63 21.42 -3.00 9.04
CA LEU A 63 21.72 -3.04 10.47
C LEU A 63 23.21 -2.86 10.78
N GLN A 64 24.08 -3.55 10.05
CA GLN A 64 25.53 -3.44 10.22
C GLN A 64 26.02 -2.01 9.97
N ASN A 65 25.51 -1.37 8.92
CA ASN A 65 25.84 0.01 8.58
C ASN A 65 25.36 1.00 9.66
N ASN A 66 24.27 0.68 10.37
CA ASN A 66 23.68 1.53 11.42
C ASN A 66 24.10 1.10 12.84
N GLY A 67 25.27 0.48 13.00
CA GLY A 67 25.81 0.09 14.31
C GLY A 67 24.94 -0.91 15.08
N ASN A 68 24.23 -1.79 14.36
CA ASN A 68 23.26 -2.77 14.88
C ASN A 68 22.08 -2.18 15.66
N LYS A 69 21.78 -0.89 15.44
CA LYS A 69 20.63 -0.22 16.05
C LYS A 69 19.53 -0.02 15.02
N PHE A 70 18.29 -0.18 15.48
CA PHE A 70 17.13 0.18 14.66
C PHE A 70 16.87 1.68 14.79
N THR A 71 16.74 2.36 13.65
CA THR A 71 16.28 3.74 13.56
C THR A 71 15.28 3.86 12.41
N VAL A 72 14.50 4.95 12.37
CA VAL A 72 13.52 5.15 11.29
C VAL A 72 14.22 5.40 9.96
N GLU A 73 15.40 6.02 9.99
CA GLU A 73 16.23 6.33 8.82
C GLU A 73 16.72 5.05 8.13
N LEU A 74 17.01 4.00 8.90
CA LEU A 74 17.38 2.68 8.36
C LEU A 74 16.33 2.11 7.40
N LEU A 75 15.05 2.47 7.57
CA LEU A 75 13.98 2.01 6.67
C LEU A 75 14.16 2.53 5.23
N GLN A 76 14.89 3.63 5.04
CA GLN A 76 15.19 4.18 3.71
C GLN A 76 16.13 3.26 2.92
N ASP A 77 16.95 2.47 3.62
CA ASP A 77 17.87 1.52 3.01
C ASP A 77 17.18 0.18 2.64
N LEU A 78 15.96 -0.08 3.14
CA LEU A 78 15.21 -1.32 2.91
C LEU A 78 14.42 -1.30 1.59
N THR A 79 15.09 -0.89 0.51
CA THR A 79 14.47 -0.66 -0.80
C THR A 79 13.90 -1.93 -1.45
N TYR A 80 14.54 -3.09 -1.24
CA TYR A 80 14.08 -4.37 -1.75
C TYR A 80 12.86 -4.88 -0.97
N LEU A 81 12.86 -4.73 0.36
CA LEU A 81 11.66 -5.00 1.16
C LEU A 81 10.48 -4.12 0.72
N GLU A 82 10.71 -2.83 0.48
CA GLU A 82 9.65 -1.93 -0.02
C GLU A 82 9.10 -2.42 -1.36
N ARG A 83 9.96 -2.88 -2.27
CA ARG A 83 9.56 -3.48 -3.55
C ARG A 83 8.77 -4.77 -3.37
N CYS A 84 9.14 -5.62 -2.40
CA CYS A 84 8.37 -6.82 -2.06
C CYS A 84 6.96 -6.47 -1.56
N ILE A 85 6.82 -5.45 -0.71
CA ILE A 85 5.52 -4.97 -0.24
C ILE A 85 4.68 -4.43 -1.40
N LYS A 86 5.30 -3.67 -2.32
CA LYS A 86 4.61 -3.16 -3.52
C LYS A 86 4.12 -4.29 -4.44
N GLU A 87 4.95 -5.30 -4.68
CA GLU A 87 4.57 -6.44 -5.50
C GLU A 87 3.50 -7.31 -4.83
N SER A 88 3.55 -7.45 -3.51
CA SER A 88 2.49 -8.08 -2.72
C SER A 88 1.16 -7.35 -2.89
N LEU A 89 1.15 -6.02 -2.80
CA LEU A 89 -0.04 -5.20 -3.06
C LEU A 89 -0.53 -5.25 -4.53
N ARG A 90 0.37 -5.53 -5.48
CA ARG A 90 -0.01 -5.73 -6.87
C ARG A 90 -0.81 -7.03 -7.01
N LEU A 91 -0.28 -8.14 -6.51
CA LEU A 91 -0.91 -9.45 -6.58
C LEU A 91 -2.14 -9.56 -5.68
N TYR A 92 -2.06 -9.04 -4.46
CA TYR A 92 -3.10 -9.15 -3.44
C TYR A 92 -3.47 -7.75 -2.91
N PRO A 93 -4.12 -6.92 -3.73
CA PRO A 93 -4.58 -5.60 -3.30
C PRO A 93 -5.64 -5.76 -2.21
N THR A 94 -5.51 -4.97 -1.14
CA THR A 94 -6.48 -4.98 -0.01
C THR A 94 -7.85 -4.50 -0.43
N ASN A 95 -7.92 -3.58 -1.40
CA ASN A 95 -9.13 -3.16 -2.09
C ASN A 95 -9.02 -3.52 -3.58
N PHE A 96 -9.81 -4.49 -4.04
CA PHE A 96 -9.74 -5.00 -5.41
C PHE A 96 -10.58 -4.19 -6.43
N MET A 97 -11.53 -3.38 -5.96
CA MET A 97 -12.43 -2.59 -6.80
C MET A 97 -12.78 -1.27 -6.13
N ILE A 98 -12.94 -0.22 -6.94
CA ILE A 98 -13.53 1.05 -6.52
C ILE A 98 -14.62 1.45 -7.52
N SER A 99 -15.60 2.22 -7.08
CA SER A 99 -16.71 2.64 -7.94
C SER A 99 -17.08 4.11 -7.75
N ARG A 100 -17.71 4.71 -8.77
CA ARG A 100 -18.21 6.09 -8.75
C ARG A 100 -19.53 6.16 -9.51
N ILE A 101 -20.50 6.87 -8.94
CA ILE A 101 -21.71 7.25 -9.66
C ILE A 101 -21.41 8.56 -10.39
N ILE A 102 -21.63 8.57 -11.70
CA ILE A 102 -21.43 9.75 -12.55
C ILE A 102 -22.61 10.69 -12.38
N GLU A 103 -22.39 11.90 -11.86
CA GLU A 103 -23.48 12.86 -11.56
C GLU A 103 -24.00 13.59 -12.81
N LYS A 104 -23.16 13.73 -13.84
CA LYS A 104 -23.45 14.42 -15.09
C LYS A 104 -22.85 13.64 -16.24
N ASP A 105 -23.51 13.66 -17.39
CA ASP A 105 -23.03 13.01 -18.61
C ASP A 105 -21.53 13.28 -18.83
N LEU A 106 -20.75 12.20 -18.86
CA LEU A 106 -19.30 12.23 -18.95
C LEU A 106 -18.86 11.73 -20.33
N LYS A 107 -18.26 12.61 -21.12
CA LYS A 107 -17.67 12.24 -22.41
C LYS A 107 -16.24 11.72 -22.20
N LEU A 108 -16.02 10.43 -22.42
CA LEU A 108 -14.70 9.78 -22.42
C LEU A 108 -14.30 9.43 -23.86
N ASN A 109 -13.43 10.22 -24.47
CA ASN A 109 -13.00 10.05 -25.87
C ASN A 109 -14.21 9.89 -26.82
N LEU A 110 -14.45 8.66 -27.31
CA LEU A 110 -15.53 8.31 -28.23
C LEU A 110 -16.84 7.91 -27.53
N PHE A 111 -16.84 7.78 -26.20
CA PHE A 111 -17.97 7.27 -25.44
C PHE A 111 -18.63 8.37 -24.61
N LEU A 112 -19.95 8.32 -24.51
CA LEU A 112 -20.74 9.09 -23.56
C LEU A 112 -21.19 8.15 -22.45
N ILE A 113 -20.85 8.47 -21.21
CA ILE A 113 -21.34 7.79 -20.01
C ILE A 113 -22.47 8.65 -19.44
N PRO A 114 -23.73 8.18 -19.45
CA PRO A 114 -24.86 8.94 -18.92
C PRO A 114 -24.74 9.20 -17.42
N ALA A 115 -25.32 10.31 -16.97
CA ALA A 115 -25.56 10.58 -15.56
C ALA A 115 -26.33 9.42 -14.90
N GLY A 116 -26.01 9.14 -13.64
CA GLY A 116 -26.51 8.00 -12.87
C GLY A 116 -25.77 6.69 -13.10
N THR A 117 -24.86 6.60 -14.08
CA THR A 117 -24.09 5.37 -14.32
C THR A 117 -23.10 5.11 -13.19
N ASN A 118 -23.09 3.88 -12.66
CA ASN A 118 -22.07 3.42 -11.72
C ASN A 118 -20.86 2.85 -12.49
N VAL A 119 -19.76 3.58 -12.47
CA VAL A 119 -18.49 3.18 -13.11
C VAL A 119 -17.60 2.50 -12.10
N CYS A 120 -17.26 1.23 -12.35
CA CYS A 120 -16.37 0.43 -11.51
C CYS A 120 -14.98 0.30 -12.14
N PHE A 121 -13.94 0.47 -11.32
CA PHE A 121 -12.55 0.25 -11.67
C PHE A 121 -12.06 -1.01 -10.95
N ASN A 122 -11.72 -2.04 -11.73
CA ASN A 122 -11.19 -3.28 -11.19
C ASN A 122 -9.67 -3.17 -11.05
N ILE A 123 -9.21 -2.86 -9.83
CA ILE A 123 -7.78 -2.72 -9.50
C ILE A 123 -7.08 -4.08 -9.64
N TYR A 124 -7.72 -5.16 -9.19
CA TYR A 124 -7.16 -6.51 -9.28
C TYR A 124 -6.86 -6.93 -10.73
N ALA A 125 -7.81 -6.69 -11.65
CA ALA A 125 -7.62 -6.95 -13.07
C ALA A 125 -6.58 -6.01 -13.70
N THR A 126 -6.57 -4.74 -13.31
CA THR A 126 -5.59 -3.75 -13.81
C THR A 126 -4.16 -4.16 -13.43
N HIS A 127 -3.97 -4.60 -12.20
CA HIS A 127 -2.69 -5.11 -11.67
C HIS A 127 -2.23 -6.42 -12.32
N ARG A 128 -3.10 -7.10 -13.06
CA ARG A 128 -2.83 -8.36 -13.79
C ARG A 128 -2.92 -8.22 -15.31
N ASN A 129 -3.16 -7.02 -15.81
CA ASN A 129 -3.22 -6.80 -17.24
C ASN A 129 -1.82 -7.03 -17.85
N CYS A 130 -1.69 -8.07 -18.66
CA CYS A 130 -0.42 -8.50 -19.26
C CYS A 130 0.22 -7.44 -20.16
N TYR A 131 -0.56 -6.47 -20.66
CA TYR A 131 -0.04 -5.32 -21.40
C TYR A 131 0.87 -4.44 -20.53
N PHE A 132 0.57 -4.30 -19.24
CA PHE A 132 1.37 -3.52 -18.29
C PHE A 132 2.27 -4.39 -17.40
N TRP A 133 1.91 -5.67 -17.22
CA TRP A 133 2.54 -6.61 -16.29
C TRP A 133 2.85 -7.93 -16.99
N PRO A 134 4.00 -8.06 -17.67
CA PRO A 134 4.40 -9.32 -18.31
C PRO A 134 4.50 -10.45 -17.27
N ASN A 135 3.94 -11.63 -17.53
CA ASN A 135 3.81 -12.72 -16.54
C ASN A 135 3.13 -12.26 -15.24
N PRO A 136 1.87 -11.79 -15.29
CA PRO A 136 1.25 -11.03 -14.21
C PRO A 136 1.04 -11.81 -12.90
N GLU A 137 1.04 -13.13 -12.92
CA GLU A 137 0.88 -13.94 -11.71
C GLU A 137 2.20 -14.22 -10.97
N VAL A 138 3.35 -13.89 -11.59
CA VAL A 138 4.66 -14.10 -10.97
C VAL A 138 4.95 -12.98 -9.97
N PHE A 139 5.27 -13.35 -8.73
CA PHE A 139 5.79 -12.45 -7.71
C PHE A 139 7.24 -12.06 -8.03
N ASP A 140 7.40 -10.85 -8.57
CA ASP A 140 8.70 -10.30 -8.95
C ASP A 140 8.86 -8.85 -8.42
N PRO A 141 9.58 -8.67 -7.30
CA PRO A 141 9.86 -7.35 -6.73
C PRO A 141 10.66 -6.42 -7.66
N ASP A 142 11.46 -6.96 -8.59
CA ASP A 142 12.30 -6.15 -9.49
C ASP A 142 11.44 -5.39 -10.53
N ARG A 143 10.15 -5.71 -10.68
CA ARG A 143 9.16 -4.88 -11.41
C ARG A 143 9.03 -3.45 -10.88
N PHE A 144 9.43 -3.22 -9.63
CA PHE A 144 9.42 -1.90 -8.99
C PHE A 144 10.80 -1.25 -8.93
N LEU A 145 11.75 -1.72 -9.73
CA LEU A 145 12.97 -0.95 -10.01
C LEU A 145 12.62 0.40 -10.67
N PRO A 146 13.36 1.49 -10.36
CA PRO A 146 13.09 2.81 -10.93
C PRO A 146 12.94 2.83 -12.46
N GLU A 147 13.85 2.14 -13.16
CA GLU A 147 13.88 2.00 -14.61
C GLU A 147 12.65 1.26 -15.18
N MET A 148 12.09 0.32 -14.42
CA MET A 148 10.89 -0.43 -14.81
C MET A 148 9.61 0.37 -14.56
N ILE A 149 9.59 1.21 -13.52
CA ILE A 149 8.45 2.06 -13.19
C ILE A 149 8.33 3.24 -14.15
N GLN A 150 9.46 3.86 -14.53
CA GLN A 150 9.47 5.07 -15.37
C GLN A 150 8.73 4.90 -16.69
N ASN A 151 8.79 3.71 -17.29
CA ASN A 151 8.17 3.42 -18.58
C ASN A 151 6.73 2.89 -18.47
N ARG A 152 6.21 2.70 -17.25
CA ARG A 152 4.88 2.12 -17.02
C ARG A 152 3.83 3.22 -16.89
N HIS A 153 2.64 2.98 -17.44
CA HIS A 153 1.52 3.91 -17.29
C HIS A 153 1.20 4.17 -15.81
N PRO A 154 1.05 5.43 -15.35
CA PRO A 154 0.92 5.75 -13.93
C PRO A 154 -0.33 5.15 -13.27
N TYR A 155 -1.39 4.89 -14.03
CA TYR A 155 -2.63 4.26 -13.55
C TYR A 155 -2.65 2.72 -13.68
N SER A 156 -1.53 2.09 -14.03
CA SER A 156 -1.42 0.62 -14.06
C SER A 156 -1.16 0.00 -12.67
N TYR A 157 -0.79 0.83 -11.68
CA TYR A 157 -0.56 0.44 -10.30
C TYR A 157 -1.29 1.41 -9.35
N LEU A 158 -2.40 0.94 -8.77
CA LEU A 158 -3.35 1.75 -7.98
C LEU A 158 -3.71 1.15 -6.62
N PRO A 159 -2.75 0.61 -5.82
CA PRO A 159 -3.06 0.02 -4.51
C PRO A 159 -3.63 1.04 -3.50
N PHE A 160 -3.40 2.33 -3.72
CA PHE A 160 -3.87 3.44 -2.88
C PHE A 160 -4.81 4.37 -3.64
N CYS A 161 -5.36 3.92 -4.79
CA CYS A 161 -6.08 4.76 -5.75
C CYS A 161 -5.22 5.95 -6.24
N ALA A 162 -5.84 6.84 -7.02
CA ALA A 162 -5.20 8.05 -7.53
C ALA A 162 -6.21 9.22 -7.59
N GLY A 163 -5.70 10.43 -7.81
CA GLY A 163 -6.51 11.65 -7.86
C GLY A 163 -6.94 12.16 -6.48
N PRO A 164 -7.96 13.03 -6.40
CA PRO A 164 -8.34 13.76 -5.18
C PRO A 164 -8.93 12.88 -4.07
N ARG A 165 -9.27 11.63 -4.37
CA ARG A 165 -9.80 10.64 -3.41
C ARG A 165 -8.82 9.47 -3.23
N ASN A 166 -7.52 9.72 -3.38
CA ASN A 166 -6.49 8.74 -3.07
C ASN A 166 -6.43 8.47 -1.56
N CYS A 167 -5.80 7.36 -1.18
CA CYS A 167 -5.70 6.97 0.22
C CYS A 167 -4.78 7.93 0.99
N ILE A 168 -5.34 8.62 1.97
CA ILE A 168 -4.60 9.48 2.91
C ILE A 168 -3.63 8.69 3.80
N GLY A 169 -3.92 7.40 4.03
CA GLY A 169 -3.15 6.51 4.90
C GLY A 169 -1.90 5.89 4.25
N LYS A 170 -1.59 6.21 2.98
CA LYS A 170 -0.49 5.58 2.24
C LYS A 170 0.86 5.63 2.99
N LEU A 171 1.21 6.78 3.55
CA LEU A 171 2.49 6.95 4.27
C LEU A 171 2.53 6.11 5.55
N TYR A 172 1.45 6.17 6.35
CA TYR A 172 1.32 5.34 7.55
C TYR A 172 1.43 3.85 7.21
N PHE A 173 0.72 3.41 6.17
CA PHE A 173 0.73 2.03 5.72
C PHE A 173 2.15 1.55 5.37
N LEU A 174 2.89 2.32 4.56
CA LEU A 174 4.22 1.93 4.10
C LEU A 174 5.20 1.86 5.28
N LEU A 175 5.15 2.87 6.16
CA LEU A 175 5.98 2.90 7.36
C LEU A 175 5.67 1.71 8.27
N TYR A 176 4.38 1.47 8.57
CA TYR A 176 3.95 0.41 9.46
C TYR A 176 4.34 -0.98 8.93
N ASN A 177 4.06 -1.27 7.66
CA ASN A 177 4.40 -2.58 7.07
C ASN A 177 5.91 -2.80 7.01
N ASN A 178 6.69 -1.79 6.62
CA ASN A 178 8.15 -1.90 6.61
C ASN A 178 8.68 -2.24 8.01
N ILE A 179 8.26 -1.49 9.04
CA ILE A 179 8.69 -1.72 10.43
C ILE A 179 8.30 -3.12 10.91
N ARG A 180 7.03 -3.51 10.73
CA ARG A 180 6.53 -4.78 11.26
C ARG A 180 7.17 -5.98 10.58
N ILE A 181 7.28 -5.97 9.25
CA ILE A 181 7.90 -7.06 8.51
C ILE A 181 9.38 -7.15 8.86
N TYR A 182 10.08 -6.00 8.96
CA TYR A 182 11.46 -5.96 9.44
C TYR A 182 11.62 -6.62 10.83
N ILE A 183 10.76 -6.27 11.81
CA ILE A 183 10.83 -6.85 13.17
C ILE A 183 10.63 -8.38 13.13
N ILE A 184 9.67 -8.85 12.34
CA ILE A 184 9.37 -10.28 12.21
C ILE A 184 10.55 -11.03 11.58
N ILE A 185 11.08 -10.52 10.46
CA ILE A 185 12.20 -11.16 9.77
C ILE A 185 13.45 -11.13 10.66
N ARG A 186 13.73 -10.01 11.33
CA ARG A 186 14.86 -9.88 12.26
C ARG A 186 14.77 -10.89 13.40
N SER A 187 13.60 -11.07 14.01
CA SER A 187 13.40 -12.06 15.09
C SER A 187 13.69 -13.49 14.63
N CYS A 188 13.56 -13.78 13.34
CA CYS A 188 13.85 -15.08 12.74
C CYS A 188 15.31 -15.23 12.29
N LEU A 189 16.14 -14.17 12.31
CA LEU A 189 17.57 -14.23 11.95
C LEU A 189 18.45 -14.73 13.10
N TYR A 190 17.98 -14.65 14.35
CA TYR A 190 18.73 -15.04 15.55
C TYR A 190 18.37 -16.45 16.04
N LYS A 191 17.75 -17.27 15.18
CA LYS A 191 17.51 -18.70 15.37
C LYS A 191 18.12 -19.44 14.19
#